data_AF-A0A1V2MF26-F1
#
_entry.id   AF-A0A1V2MF26-F1
#
_cell.length_a   1.000
_cell.length_b   1.000
_cell.length_c   1.000
_cell.angle_alpha   90.00
_cell.angle_beta   90.00
_cell.angle_gamma   90.00
#
_symmetry.space_group_name_H-M   'P 1'
#
loop_
_entity.id
_entity.type
_entity.pdbx_description
1 polymer ?
#
loop_
_entity_poly.entity_id
_entity_poly.type
_entity_poly.pdbx_seq_one_letter_code
_entity_poly.pdbx_strand_id
1 'polypeptide(L)'
;MGEGRNVTLFDGLRKWAYRARLGYSDWHLWERACRSHADALNAFASPLTTREAHQVAKSVAKWTWTNITPTAFSKIQAERGSQNGANKKIAAMDFTAEIVRYAR
;
A
#
# COMPACT_ATOMS: atom_id res chain seq x y z
N MET A 1 -4.38 11.22 26.56
CA MET A 1 -3.68 11.24 25.25
C MET A 1 -3.90 9.92 24.55
N GLY A 2 -4.87 9.86 23.62
CA GLY A 2 -5.33 8.63 22.95
C GLY A 2 -4.87 8.50 21.49
N GLU A 3 -4.02 9.42 21.02
CA GLU A 3 -3.69 9.64 19.60
C GLU A 3 -2.82 8.55 18.96
N GLY A 4 -1.90 7.94 19.71
CA GLY A 4 -1.00 6.90 19.16
C GLY A 4 -1.71 5.65 18.64
N ARG A 5 -2.83 5.25 19.27
CA ARG A 5 -3.60 4.05 18.87
C ARG A 5 -4.35 4.25 17.57
N ASN A 6 -4.90 5.44 17.36
CA ASN A 6 -5.61 5.77 16.12
C ASN A 6 -4.64 5.74 14.92
N VAL A 7 -3.48 6.38 15.08
CA VAL A 7 -2.42 6.36 14.06
C VAL A 7 -1.93 4.94 13.80
N THR A 8 -1.69 4.15 14.85
CA THR A 8 -1.25 2.75 14.72
C THR A 8 -2.28 1.90 13.98
N LEU A 9 -3.57 2.04 14.33
CA LEU A 9 -4.67 1.33 13.66
C LEU A 9 -4.73 1.72 12.17
N PHE A 10 -4.68 3.02 11.87
CA PHE A 10 -4.69 3.54 10.50
C PHE A 10 -3.51 3.01 9.68
N ASP A 11 -2.30 3.03 10.24
CA ASP A 11 -1.08 2.59 9.57
C ASP A 11 -1.08 1.09 9.29
N GLY A 12 -1.56 0.27 10.23
CA GLY A 12 -1.76 -1.16 10.01
C GLY A 12 -2.78 -1.43 8.91
N LEU A 13 -3.95 -0.79 9.03
CA LEU A 13 -5.08 -1.02 8.13
C LEU A 13 -4.77 -0.60 6.70
N ARG A 14 -4.17 0.58 6.49
CA ARG A 14 -3.87 1.08 5.14
C ARG A 14 -2.86 0.19 4.40
N LYS A 15 -1.84 -0.34 5.11
CA LYS A 15 -0.81 -1.21 4.51
C LYS A 15 -1.41 -2.51 3.99
N TRP A 16 -2.30 -3.12 4.78
CA TRP A 16 -3.09 -4.27 4.32
C TRP A 16 -4.00 -3.88 3.15
N ALA A 17 -4.71 -2.77 3.28
CA ALA A 17 -5.72 -2.35 2.30
C ALA A 17 -5.12 -2.09 0.92
N TYR A 18 -3.92 -1.50 0.83
CA TYR A 18 -3.22 -1.27 -0.44
C TYR A 18 -2.96 -2.55 -1.23
N ARG A 19 -2.79 -3.68 -0.54
CA ARG A 19 -2.53 -4.99 -1.15
C ARG A 19 -3.82 -5.73 -1.46
N ALA A 20 -4.84 -5.59 -0.62
CA ALA A 20 -6.08 -6.33 -0.72
C ALA A 20 -7.12 -5.72 -1.68
N ARG A 21 -7.09 -4.39 -1.86
CA ARG A 21 -8.17 -3.61 -2.51
C ARG A 21 -8.62 -4.15 -3.87
N LEU A 22 -7.69 -4.52 -4.75
CA LEU A 22 -8.02 -4.99 -6.11
C LEU A 22 -8.66 -6.38 -6.16
N GLY A 23 -8.70 -7.11 -5.03
CA GLY A 23 -9.44 -8.37 -4.90
C GLY A 23 -10.95 -8.21 -4.68
N TYR A 24 -11.45 -6.97 -4.57
CA TYR A 24 -12.86 -6.69 -4.28
C TYR A 24 -13.50 -5.89 -5.42
N SER A 25 -14.63 -6.39 -5.94
CA SER A 25 -15.41 -5.72 -6.99
C SER A 25 -16.63 -4.94 -6.46
N ASP A 26 -17.03 -5.18 -5.21
CA ASP A 26 -18.20 -4.55 -4.59
C ASP A 26 -17.81 -3.63 -3.41
N TRP A 27 -18.43 -2.44 -3.35
CA TRP A 27 -18.13 -1.43 -2.33
C TRP A 27 -18.53 -1.89 -0.92
N HIS A 28 -19.70 -2.52 -0.78
CA HIS A 28 -20.19 -2.94 0.53
C HIS A 28 -19.35 -4.08 1.10
N LEU A 29 -18.94 -5.04 0.26
CA LEU A 29 -17.99 -6.08 0.64
C LEU A 29 -16.63 -5.49 1.03
N TRP A 30 -16.15 -4.49 0.29
CA TRP A 30 -14.89 -3.82 0.60
C TRP A 30 -14.95 -3.05 1.94
N GLU A 31 -15.98 -2.23 2.13
CA GLU A 31 -16.18 -1.48 3.37
C GLU A 31 -16.28 -2.43 4.57
N ARG A 32 -17.02 -3.53 4.42
CA ARG A 32 -17.16 -4.55 5.47
C ARG A 32 -15.82 -5.24 5.78
N ALA A 33 -15.03 -5.56 4.77
CA ALA A 33 -13.70 -6.14 4.95
C ALA A 33 -12.77 -5.17 5.71
N CYS A 34 -12.79 -3.88 5.38
CA CYS A 34 -12.03 -2.87 6.11
C CYS A 34 -12.45 -2.77 7.58
N ARG A 35 -13.76 -2.80 7.88
CA ARG A 35 -14.26 -2.76 9.27
C ARG A 35 -13.82 -3.99 10.06
N SER A 36 -14.00 -5.18 9.47
CA SER A 36 -13.57 -6.43 10.11
C SER A 36 -12.06 -6.46 10.38
N HIS A 37 -11.25 -5.97 9.44
CA HIS A 37 -9.80 -5.89 9.64
C HIS A 37 -9.40 -4.84 10.68
N ALA A 38 -10.13 -3.71 10.75
CA ALA A 38 -9.92 -2.71 11.78
C ALA A 38 -10.26 -3.25 13.17
N ASP A 39 -11.35 -4.01 13.31
CA ASP A 39 -11.72 -4.67 14.57
C ASP A 39 -10.64 -5.68 15.01
N ALA A 40 -10.07 -6.43 14.07
CA ALA A 40 -8.96 -7.35 14.35
C ALA A 40 -7.66 -6.63 14.77
N LEU A 41 -7.36 -5.48 14.18
CA LEU A 41 -6.19 -4.68 14.53
C LEU A 41 -6.39 -3.87 15.83
N ASN A 42 -7.62 -3.66 16.28
CA ASN A 42 -7.95 -2.94 17.52
C ASN A 42 -7.73 -3.80 18.79
N ALA A 43 -6.75 -4.70 18.78
CA ALA A 43 -6.40 -5.60 19.87
C ALA A 43 -5.43 -4.97 20.90
N PHE A 44 -5.55 -3.66 21.14
CA PHE A 44 -4.72 -2.94 22.11
C PHE A 44 -5.10 -3.32 23.55
N ALA A 45 -4.17 -3.16 24.50
CA ALA A 45 -4.47 -3.34 25.93
C ALA A 45 -5.65 -2.49 26.42
N SER A 46 -5.83 -1.30 25.82
CA SER A 46 -7.05 -0.50 25.92
C SER A 46 -7.53 -0.21 24.49
N PRO A 47 -8.53 -0.96 23.97
CA PRO A 47 -9.03 -0.78 22.62
C PRO A 47 -9.66 0.60 22.40
N LEU A 48 -9.66 1.06 21.15
CA LEU A 48 -10.51 2.18 20.72
C LEU A 48 -11.98 1.75 20.76
N THR A 49 -12.89 2.72 20.84
CA THR A 49 -14.31 2.43 20.67
C THR A 49 -14.59 1.89 19.26
N THR A 50 -15.62 1.05 19.11
CA THR A 50 -16.05 0.54 17.79
C THR A 50 -16.30 1.69 16.81
N ARG A 51 -16.88 2.80 17.28
CA ARG A 51 -17.14 3.98 16.45
C ARG A 51 -15.84 4.59 15.91
N GLU A 52 -14.84 4.79 16.77
CA GLU A 52 -13.55 5.37 16.36
C GLU A 52 -12.81 4.43 15.39
N ALA A 53 -12.78 3.13 15.67
CA ALA A 53 -12.15 2.14 14.79
C ALA A 53 -12.85 2.09 13.42
N HIS A 54 -14.19 2.14 13.39
CA HIS A 54 -14.96 2.11 12.15
C HIS A 54 -14.85 3.42 11.37
N GLN A 55 -14.61 4.57 12.02
CA GLN A 55 -14.29 5.82 11.33
C GLN A 55 -12.96 5.72 10.58
N VAL A 56 -11.93 5.14 11.21
CA VAL A 56 -10.65 4.83 10.55
C VAL A 56 -10.86 3.86 9.39
N ALA A 57 -11.64 2.80 9.60
CA ALA A 57 -11.95 1.85 8.54
C ALA A 57 -12.64 2.50 7.33
N LYS A 58 -13.61 3.37 7.59
CA LYS A 58 -14.35 4.10 6.54
C LYS A 58 -13.44 5.03 5.74
N SER A 59 -12.53 5.74 6.39
CA SER A 59 -11.60 6.66 5.70
C SER A 59 -10.64 5.89 4.78
N VAL A 60 -10.06 4.78 5.27
CA VAL A 60 -9.21 3.90 4.48
C VAL A 60 -9.98 3.27 3.32
N ALA A 61 -11.17 2.74 3.58
CA ALA A 61 -12.01 2.10 2.57
C ALA A 61 -12.33 3.07 1.43
N LYS A 62 -12.77 4.28 1.75
CA LYS A 62 -13.12 5.30 0.75
C LYS A 62 -11.92 5.71 -0.10
N TRP A 63 -10.80 6.03 0.53
CA TRP A 63 -9.61 6.49 -0.21
C TRP A 63 -9.08 5.41 -1.14
N THR A 64 -8.96 4.17 -0.65
CA THR A 64 -8.45 3.05 -1.46
C THR A 64 -9.42 2.66 -2.58
N TRP A 65 -10.73 2.76 -2.35
CA TRP A 65 -11.73 2.52 -3.40
C TRP A 65 -11.59 3.47 -4.57
N THR A 66 -11.39 4.75 -4.29
CA THR A 66 -11.26 5.79 -5.31
C THR A 66 -9.89 5.77 -6.01
N ASN A 67 -8.80 5.53 -5.28
CA ASN A 67 -7.43 5.75 -5.80
C ASN A 67 -6.71 4.48 -6.26
N ILE A 68 -7.06 3.31 -5.73
CA ILE A 68 -6.42 2.05 -6.11
C ILE A 68 -7.34 1.30 -7.05
N THR A 69 -7.18 1.57 -8.33
CA THR A 69 -7.91 0.95 -9.44
C THR A 69 -6.95 0.09 -10.27
N PRO A 70 -7.46 -0.88 -11.06
CA PRO A 70 -6.62 -1.66 -11.97
C PRO A 70 -5.81 -0.78 -12.93
N THR A 71 -6.43 0.30 -13.44
CA THR A 71 -5.77 1.24 -14.36
C THR A 71 -4.65 2.03 -13.68
N ALA A 72 -4.88 2.57 -12.48
CA ALA A 72 -3.86 3.27 -11.71
C ALA A 72 -2.71 2.34 -11.31
N PHE A 73 -3.03 1.10 -10.91
CA PHE A 73 -2.03 0.10 -10.57
C PHE A 73 -1.16 -0.29 -11.77
N SER A 74 -1.77 -0.58 -12.92
CA SER A 74 -1.04 -0.87 -14.15
C SER A 74 -0.12 0.28 -14.57
N LYS A 75 -0.57 1.54 -14.44
CA LYS A 75 0.27 2.71 -14.69
C LYS A 75 1.50 2.75 -13.77
N ILE A 76 1.30 2.56 -12.47
CA ILE A 76 2.39 2.51 -11.49
C ILE A 76 3.36 1.37 -11.81
N GLN A 77 2.86 0.19 -12.21
CA GLN A 77 3.72 -0.94 -12.59
C GLN A 77 4.54 -0.66 -13.86
N ALA A 78 3.94 -0.02 -14.88
CA ALA A 78 4.65 0.35 -16.09
C ALA A 78 5.78 1.37 -15.82
N GLU A 79 5.50 2.39 -15.00
CA GLU A 79 6.49 3.40 -14.58
C GLU A 79 7.64 2.76 -13.79
N ARG A 80 7.34 1.85 -12.86
CA ARG A 80 8.37 1.12 -12.11
C ARG A 80 9.19 0.20 -13.02
N GLY A 81 8.53 -0.47 -13.96
CA GLY A 81 9.18 -1.33 -14.94
C GLY A 81 10.17 -0.56 -15.81
N SER A 82 9.80 0.64 -16.28
CA SER A 82 10.68 1.47 -17.10
C SER A 82 11.89 1.99 -16.34
N GLN A 83 11.71 2.47 -15.10
CA GLN A 83 12.80 2.93 -14.24
C GLN A 83 13.79 1.80 -13.93
N ASN A 84 13.27 0.62 -13.56
CA ASN A 84 14.11 -0.55 -13.29
C ASN A 84 14.87 -1.00 -14.56
N GLY A 85 14.24 -0.92 -15.73
CA GLY A 85 14.89 -1.19 -17.01
C GLY A 85 16.01 -0.22 -17.32
N ALA A 86 15.81 1.08 -17.06
CA ALA A 86 16.83 2.11 -17.25
C ALA A 86 18.04 1.89 -16.32
N ASN A 87 17.80 1.64 -15.03
CA ASN A 87 18.88 1.40 -14.06
C ASN A 87 19.71 0.16 -14.42
N LYS A 88 19.07 -0.91 -14.91
CA LYS A 88 19.79 -2.10 -15.39
C LYS A 88 20.68 -1.81 -16.59
N LYS A 89 20.22 -0.96 -17.53
CA LYS A 89 21.02 -0.54 -18.69
C LYS A 89 22.24 0.27 -18.26
N ILE A 90 22.07 1.22 -17.34
CA ILE A 90 23.17 2.01 -16.79
C ILE A 90 24.21 1.11 -16.12
N ALA A 91 23.77 0.21 -15.24
CA ALA A 91 24.68 -0.73 -14.57
C ALA A 91 25.44 -1.63 -15.56
N ALA A 92 24.80 -2.07 -16.65
CA ALA A 92 25.45 -2.85 -17.69
C ALA A 92 26.47 -2.03 -18.50
N MET A 93 26.18 -0.74 -18.78
CA MET A 93 27.10 0.17 -19.46
C MET A 93 28.31 0.49 -18.59
N ASP A 94 28.10 0.75 -17.29
CA ASP A 94 29.18 1.01 -16.33
C ASP A 94 30.14 -0.19 -16.24
N PHE A 95 29.58 -1.40 -16.13
CA PHE A 95 30.36 -2.64 -16.12
C PHE A 95 31.15 -2.85 -17.42
N THR A 96 30.53 -2.59 -18.57
CA THR A 96 31.21 -2.68 -19.87
C THR A 96 32.37 -1.67 -19.96
N ALA A 97 32.16 -0.45 -19.48
CA ALA A 97 33.19 0.59 -19.45
C ALA A 97 34.34 0.27 -18.48
N GLU A 98 34.07 -0.49 -17.41
CA GLU A 98 35.11 -1.00 -16.50
C GLU A 98 35.96 -2.08 -17.18
N ILE A 99 35.35 -3.06 -17.86
CA ILE A 99 36.09 -4.09 -18.62
C ILE A 99 37.03 -3.46 -19.65
N VAL A 100 36.54 -2.51 -20.44
CA VAL A 100 37.35 -1.83 -21.47
C VAL A 100 38.52 -1.06 -20.85
N ARG A 101 38.36 -0.51 -19.64
CA ARG A 101 39.43 0.19 -18.93
C ARG A 101 40.52 -0.74 -18.42
N TYR A 102 40.17 -1.94 -17.96
CA TYR A 102 41.14 -2.94 -17.48
C TYR A 102 41.84 -3.72 -18.61
N ALA A 103 41.27 -3.72 -19.82
CA ALA A 103 41.82 -4.42 -20.98
C ALA A 103 42.82 -3.60 -21.81
N ARG A 104 43.18 -2.39 -21.37
CA ARG A 104 44.24 -1.52 -21.92
C ARG A 104 45.45 -1.52 -21.01
#